data_AF-A0A3A5MW65-F1
#
_entry.id   AF-A0A3A5MW65-F1
#
_cell.length_a   1.000
_cell.length_b   1.000
_cell.length_c   1.000
_cell.angle_alpha   90.00
_cell.angle_beta   90.00
_cell.angle_gamma   90.00
#
_symmetry.space_group_name_H-M   'P 1'
#
loop_
_entity.id
_entity.type
_entity.pdbx_description
1 polymer ?
#
loop_
_entity_poly.entity_id
_entity_poly.type
_entity_poly.pdbx_seq_one_letter_code
_entity_poly.pdbx_strand_id
1 'polypeptide(L)'
;MDAAVAEFGWSPEPITANAKAYGIAAAIAGSTYDTNLATRKQFLGSLGSWHTLDPGYDLESDQQDALEGKLNELNRRVVVPKSDWDAQAINDMTVTAKVDGDVLVDYDHLSPQPGSLDELITDGYHLVTTNVLATYVGRDNASYQERYAVSVQVLCGGTTPTAGSSQTPADCKLIRFFPETRK
;
A
#
# COMPACT_ATOMS: atom_id res chain seq x y z
N MET A 1 10.11 -10.60 -6.11
CA MET A 1 9.49 -9.42 -6.70
C MET A 1 8.74 -9.95 -7.89
N ASP A 2 7.43 -9.77 -7.97
CA ASP A 2 6.70 -10.13 -9.18
C ASP A 2 6.86 -8.99 -10.20
N ALA A 3 7.95 -9.04 -10.98
CA ALA A 3 8.29 -7.97 -11.92
C ALA A 3 7.27 -7.84 -13.06
N ALA A 4 6.46 -8.87 -13.32
CA ALA A 4 5.50 -8.89 -14.43
C ALA A 4 4.41 -7.81 -14.26
N VAL A 5 4.13 -7.38 -13.03
CA VAL A 5 3.11 -6.35 -12.79
C VAL A 5 3.49 -4.96 -13.34
N ALA A 6 4.78 -4.73 -13.61
CA ALA A 6 5.24 -3.50 -14.25
C ALA A 6 4.69 -3.32 -15.67
N GLU A 7 4.36 -4.42 -16.36
CA GLU A 7 3.71 -4.39 -17.68
C GLU A 7 2.30 -3.79 -17.63
N PHE A 8 1.67 -3.75 -16.45
CA PHE A 8 0.38 -3.12 -16.20
C PHE A 8 0.51 -1.67 -15.68
N GLY A 9 1.72 -1.11 -15.64
CA GLY A 9 1.98 0.23 -15.11
C GLY A 9 1.91 0.30 -13.59
N TRP A 10 2.11 -0.81 -12.88
CA TRP A 10 2.07 -0.88 -11.41
C TRP A 10 3.45 -1.07 -10.80
N SER A 11 3.60 -0.66 -9.55
CA SER A 11 4.81 -0.96 -8.77
C SER A 11 4.80 -2.42 -8.32
N PRO A 12 5.91 -3.17 -8.46
CA PRO A 12 6.01 -4.54 -7.96
C PRO A 12 6.24 -4.60 -6.45
N GLU A 13 5.74 -5.66 -5.81
CA GLU A 13 5.96 -5.91 -4.37
C GLU A 13 7.44 -6.16 -4.10
N PRO A 14 8.09 -5.38 -3.21
CA PRO A 14 9.47 -5.61 -2.86
C PRO A 14 9.58 -6.87 -1.98
N ILE A 15 10.67 -7.63 -2.17
CA ILE A 15 11.07 -8.69 -1.24
C ILE A 15 12.12 -8.10 -0.32
N THR A 16 11.74 -7.83 0.91
CA THR A 16 12.62 -7.17 1.89
C THR A 16 12.11 -7.42 3.30
N ALA A 17 13.04 -7.52 4.25
CA ALA A 17 12.74 -7.50 5.69
C ALA A 17 12.85 -6.08 6.30
N ASN A 18 13.10 -5.04 5.48
CA ASN A 18 13.18 -3.66 5.95
C ASN A 18 11.81 -2.99 5.89
N ALA A 19 11.18 -2.80 7.05
CA ALA A 19 9.86 -2.19 7.19
C ALA A 19 9.76 -0.81 6.52
N LYS A 20 10.76 0.06 6.72
CA LYS A 20 10.80 1.39 6.09
C LYS A 20 10.78 1.29 4.57
N ALA A 21 11.62 0.44 4.00
CA ALA A 21 11.69 0.24 2.55
C ALA A 21 10.37 -0.34 2.00
N TYR A 22 9.79 -1.32 2.69
CA TYR A 22 8.51 -1.91 2.31
C TYR A 22 7.36 -0.90 2.38
N GLY A 23 7.28 -0.14 3.47
CA GLY A 23 6.24 0.87 3.67
C GLY A 23 6.28 2.00 2.64
N ILE A 24 7.48 2.47 2.28
CA ILE A 24 7.68 3.41 1.16
C ILE A 24 7.14 2.84 -0.14
N ALA A 25 7.50 1.59 -0.46
CA ALA A 25 7.06 0.94 -1.69
C ALA A 25 5.52 0.77 -1.72
N ALA A 26 4.90 0.38 -0.61
CA ALA A 26 3.46 0.25 -0.50
C ALA A 26 2.74 1.59 -0.70
N ALA A 27 3.24 2.67 -0.10
CA ALA A 27 2.68 4.02 -0.27
C ALA A 27 2.73 4.49 -1.73
N ILE A 28 3.85 4.23 -2.42
CA ILE A 28 4.01 4.52 -3.85
C ILE A 28 3.09 3.63 -4.70
N ALA A 29 3.02 2.33 -4.40
CA ALA A 29 2.23 1.35 -5.16
C ALA A 29 0.73 1.66 -5.14
N GLY A 30 0.18 2.04 -3.98
CA GLY A 30 -1.22 2.46 -3.87
C GLY A 30 -1.58 3.73 -4.66
N SER A 31 -0.56 4.39 -5.23
CA SER A 31 -0.66 5.68 -5.89
C SER A 31 -0.06 5.67 -7.31
N THR A 32 0.36 4.50 -7.80
CA THR A 32 0.99 4.33 -9.12
C THR A 32 0.17 3.33 -9.93
N TYR A 33 -0.42 3.79 -11.02
CA TYR A 33 -1.24 2.96 -11.91
C TYR A 33 -1.39 3.60 -13.29
N ASP A 34 -1.64 2.76 -14.29
CA ASP A 34 -2.00 3.19 -15.63
C ASP A 34 -3.41 2.69 -15.97
N THR A 35 -4.33 3.61 -16.23
CA THR A 35 -5.73 3.27 -16.52
C THR A 35 -5.93 2.64 -17.90
N ASN A 36 -4.93 2.74 -18.79
CA ASN A 36 -4.95 2.17 -20.13
C ASN A 36 -4.51 0.69 -20.15
N LEU A 37 -3.68 0.30 -19.18
CA LEU A 37 -3.05 -1.02 -19.17
C LEU A 37 -3.82 -2.03 -18.33
N ALA A 38 -4.62 -1.58 -17.36
CA ALA A 38 -5.40 -2.48 -16.54
C ALA A 38 -6.65 -1.84 -15.93
N THR A 39 -7.61 -2.68 -15.58
CA THR A 39 -8.82 -2.25 -14.89
C THR A 39 -8.56 -1.99 -13.40
N ARG A 40 -9.37 -1.11 -12.81
CA ARG A 40 -9.39 -0.87 -11.35
C ARG A 40 -9.48 -2.15 -10.53
N LYS A 41 -10.28 -3.13 -10.99
CA LYS A 41 -10.46 -4.42 -10.30
C LYS A 41 -9.16 -5.23 -10.29
N GLN A 42 -8.44 -5.25 -11.41
CA GLN A 42 -7.16 -5.95 -11.48
C GLN A 42 -6.11 -5.26 -10.61
N PHE A 43 -6.06 -3.92 -10.63
CA PHE A 43 -5.16 -3.15 -9.76
C PHE A 43 -5.43 -3.41 -8.27
N LEU A 44 -6.70 -3.37 -7.86
CA LEU A 44 -7.10 -3.71 -6.48
C LEU A 44 -6.75 -5.14 -6.10
N GLY A 45 -6.94 -6.10 -6.99
CA GLY A 45 -6.54 -7.49 -6.76
C GLY A 45 -5.03 -7.62 -6.55
N SER A 46 -4.24 -6.94 -7.38
CA SER A 46 -2.77 -6.94 -7.28
C SER A 46 -2.28 -6.27 -6.01
N LEU A 47 -2.83 -5.12 -5.63
CA LEU A 47 -2.44 -4.46 -4.37
C LEU A 47 -2.96 -5.22 -3.15
N GLY A 48 -4.11 -5.88 -3.29
CA GLY A 48 -4.66 -6.77 -2.27
C GLY A 48 -3.74 -7.94 -1.97
N SER A 49 -3.03 -8.49 -2.96
CA SER A 49 -2.11 -9.62 -2.74
C SER A 49 -0.85 -9.28 -1.93
N TRP A 50 -0.57 -7.98 -1.70
CA TRP A 50 0.49 -7.54 -0.80
C TRP A 50 0.14 -7.72 0.66
N HIS A 51 -1.15 -7.97 0.96
CA HIS A 51 -1.61 -8.15 2.33
C HIS A 51 -1.31 -9.58 2.83
N THR A 52 -1.06 -9.70 4.13
CA THR A 52 -0.97 -10.98 4.84
C THR A 52 -2.16 -11.11 5.79
N LEU A 53 -2.46 -12.34 6.19
CA LEU A 53 -3.25 -12.60 7.39
C LEU A 53 -2.52 -12.01 8.60
N ASP A 54 -3.28 -11.40 9.51
CA ASP A 54 -2.79 -10.75 10.72
C ASP A 54 -2.67 -11.80 11.84
N PRO A 55 -1.46 -12.25 12.20
CA PRO A 55 -1.28 -13.28 13.22
C PRO A 55 -1.64 -12.82 14.64
N GLY A 56 -1.98 -11.54 14.84
CA GLY A 56 -2.52 -11.04 16.12
C GLY A 56 -3.93 -11.56 16.44
N TYR A 57 -4.62 -12.18 15.48
CA TYR A 57 -5.88 -12.88 15.72
C TYR A 57 -5.65 -14.39 15.90
N ASP A 58 -6.24 -14.96 16.95
CA ASP A 58 -6.06 -16.38 17.31
C ASP A 58 -6.72 -17.36 16.32
N LEU A 59 -7.82 -16.94 15.68
CA LEU A 59 -8.61 -17.78 14.79
C LEU A 59 -8.40 -17.38 13.34
N GLU A 60 -8.20 -18.36 12.46
CA GLU A 60 -8.04 -18.12 11.02
C GLU A 60 -9.27 -17.41 10.41
N SER A 61 -10.49 -17.69 10.90
CA SER A 61 -11.70 -16.97 10.48
C SER A 61 -11.60 -15.48 10.78
N ASP A 62 -11.08 -15.12 11.94
CA ASP A 62 -10.97 -13.73 12.37
C ASP A 62 -9.86 -13.02 11.58
N GLN A 63 -8.79 -13.73 11.23
CA GLN A 63 -7.76 -13.24 10.32
C GLN A 63 -8.33 -12.94 8.92
N GLN A 64 -9.18 -13.82 8.39
CA GLN A 64 -9.83 -13.65 7.10
C GLN A 64 -10.82 -12.48 7.11
N ASP A 65 -11.66 -12.39 8.13
CA ASP A 65 -12.61 -11.27 8.32
C ASP A 65 -11.87 -9.93 8.46
N ALA A 66 -10.77 -9.91 9.22
CA ALA A 66 -9.92 -8.74 9.37
C ALA A 66 -9.33 -8.31 8.03
N LEU A 67 -8.78 -9.26 7.25
CA LEU A 67 -8.23 -9.01 5.93
C LEU A 67 -9.29 -8.48 4.97
N GLU A 68 -10.49 -9.10 4.91
CA GLU A 68 -11.60 -8.61 4.10
C GLU A 68 -11.97 -7.17 4.46
N GLY A 69 -12.03 -6.86 5.75
CA GLY A 69 -12.23 -5.50 6.25
C GLY A 69 -11.16 -4.52 5.73
N LYS A 70 -9.88 -4.91 5.73
CA LYS A 70 -8.79 -4.05 5.23
C LYS A 70 -8.83 -3.86 3.72
N LEU A 71 -9.15 -4.91 2.97
CA LEU A 71 -9.32 -4.82 1.51
C LEU A 71 -10.53 -3.96 1.12
N ASN A 72 -11.60 -4.01 1.91
CA ASN A 72 -12.74 -3.12 1.75
C ASN A 72 -12.38 -1.64 2.00
N GLU A 73 -11.58 -1.37 3.04
CA GLU A 73 -11.05 -0.02 3.32
C GLU A 73 -10.10 0.47 2.22
N LEU A 74 -9.18 -0.39 1.74
CA LEU A 74 -8.31 -0.11 0.59
C LEU A 74 -9.14 0.32 -0.63
N ASN A 75 -10.18 -0.44 -0.95
CA ASN A 75 -11.08 -0.17 -2.06
C ASN A 75 -11.87 1.14 -1.92
N ARG A 76 -12.21 1.55 -0.70
CA ARG A 76 -13.05 2.73 -0.45
C ARG A 76 -12.26 4.02 -0.29
N ARG A 77 -11.03 3.95 0.24
CA ARG A 77 -10.33 5.15 0.74
C ARG A 77 -8.91 5.34 0.23
N VAL A 78 -8.27 4.31 -0.32
CA VAL A 78 -6.87 4.38 -0.78
C VAL A 78 -6.80 4.42 -2.29
N VAL A 79 -7.42 3.44 -2.94
CA VAL A 79 -7.58 3.46 -4.39
C VAL A 79 -8.67 4.44 -4.74
N VAL A 80 -8.44 5.26 -5.77
CA VAL A 80 -9.42 6.26 -6.22
C VAL A 80 -10.80 5.61 -6.44
N PRO A 81 -11.90 6.32 -6.11
CA PRO A 81 -13.25 5.83 -6.35
C PRO A 81 -13.45 5.35 -7.79
N LYS A 82 -14.40 4.43 -8.01
CA LYS A 82 -14.68 3.91 -9.35
C LYS A 82 -15.06 5.02 -10.34
N SER A 83 -15.84 6.01 -9.91
CA SER A 83 -16.20 7.17 -10.75
C SER A 83 -14.97 7.91 -11.25
N ASP A 84 -14.00 8.11 -10.37
CA ASP A 84 -12.81 8.88 -10.65
C ASP A 84 -11.91 8.05 -11.55
N TRP A 85 -11.70 6.76 -11.25
CA TRP A 85 -10.99 5.86 -12.15
C TRP A 85 -11.60 5.84 -13.55
N ASP A 86 -12.92 5.72 -13.67
CA ASP A 86 -13.59 5.68 -14.98
C ASP A 86 -13.39 7.02 -15.72
N ALA A 87 -13.45 8.16 -15.03
CA ALA A 87 -13.16 9.46 -15.60
C ALA A 87 -11.68 9.61 -16.03
N GLN A 88 -10.75 9.07 -15.26
CA GLN A 88 -9.33 9.05 -15.57
C GLN A 88 -9.04 8.13 -16.77
N ALA A 89 -9.66 6.96 -16.83
CA ALA A 89 -9.57 6.02 -17.94
C ALA A 89 -10.11 6.63 -19.24
N ILE A 90 -11.20 7.42 -19.17
CA ILE A 90 -11.66 8.19 -20.33
C ILE A 90 -10.58 9.17 -20.80
N ASN A 91 -9.75 9.72 -19.91
CA ASN A 91 -8.70 10.68 -20.26
C ASN A 91 -7.31 10.04 -20.48
N ASP A 92 -7.26 8.72 -20.65
CA ASP A 92 -6.05 7.92 -20.83
C ASP A 92 -4.99 8.20 -19.74
N MET A 93 -5.43 8.40 -18.50
CA MET A 93 -4.54 8.86 -17.43
C MET A 93 -3.57 7.78 -16.93
N THR A 94 -2.31 8.17 -16.84
CA THR A 94 -1.24 7.46 -16.13
C THR A 94 -0.86 8.24 -14.88
N VAL A 95 -0.71 7.53 -13.76
CA VAL A 95 -0.36 8.12 -12.47
C VAL A 95 0.95 7.51 -11.98
N THR A 96 1.91 8.36 -11.67
CA THR A 96 3.19 7.97 -11.08
C THR A 96 3.36 8.65 -9.74
N ALA A 97 3.83 7.91 -8.74
CA ALA A 97 4.02 8.45 -7.40
C ALA A 97 5.47 8.34 -6.93
N LYS A 98 5.86 9.28 -6.07
CA LYS A 98 7.11 9.22 -5.32
C LYS A 98 6.92 9.76 -3.90
N VAL A 99 7.82 9.37 -3.00
CA VAL A 99 7.93 10.01 -1.69
C VAL A 99 8.37 11.46 -1.86
N ASP A 100 7.79 12.33 -1.05
CA ASP A 100 8.02 13.77 -1.06
C ASP A 100 8.11 14.33 0.35
N GLY A 101 9.25 14.10 1.00
CA GLY A 101 9.55 14.56 2.35
C GLY A 101 10.09 13.44 3.23
N ASP A 102 9.98 13.64 4.53
CA ASP A 102 10.45 12.68 5.53
C ASP A 102 9.59 11.40 5.53
N VAL A 103 10.22 10.32 5.99
CA VAL A 103 9.58 9.02 6.21
C VAL A 103 9.71 8.73 7.69
N LEU A 104 8.59 8.80 8.39
CA LEU A 104 8.46 8.52 9.81
C LEU A 104 8.19 7.04 10.01
N VAL A 105 8.91 6.42 10.95
CA VAL A 105 8.74 5.01 11.29
C VAL A 105 8.49 4.89 12.80
N ASP A 106 7.47 4.12 13.17
CA ASP A 106 7.14 3.77 14.55
C ASP A 106 7.04 4.98 15.50
N TYR A 107 8.03 5.21 16.36
CA TYR A 107 8.02 6.31 17.33
C TYR A 107 8.27 7.69 16.71
N ASP A 108 8.69 7.76 15.45
CA ASP A 108 8.87 9.04 14.74
C ASP A 108 7.53 9.73 14.44
N HIS A 109 6.41 9.00 14.50
CA HIS A 109 5.08 9.60 14.50
C HIS A 109 4.91 10.35 15.81
N LEU A 110 4.68 11.66 15.78
CA LEU A 110 4.67 12.49 16.98
C LEU A 110 3.67 11.97 18.04
N SER A 111 4.25 11.36 19.07
CA SER A 111 3.74 11.15 20.44
C SER A 111 2.78 9.98 20.74
N PRO A 112 3.09 8.71 20.37
CA PRO A 112 2.72 7.59 21.21
C PRO A 112 3.37 7.78 22.60
N GLN A 113 2.64 7.47 23.68
CA GLN A 113 3.30 7.36 24.99
C GLN A 113 4.41 6.30 24.90
N PRO A 114 5.59 6.51 25.52
CA PRO A 114 6.63 5.49 25.58
C PRO A 114 6.02 4.15 26.00
N GLY A 115 6.32 3.08 25.26
CA GLY A 115 5.80 1.73 25.52
C GLY A 115 4.51 1.35 24.78
N SER A 116 3.78 2.31 24.19
CA SER A 116 2.50 2.01 23.52
C SER A 116 2.62 1.25 22.20
N LEU A 117 3.81 1.20 21.58
CA LEU A 117 4.09 0.44 20.36
C LEU A 117 5.11 -0.68 20.57
N ASP A 118 5.71 -0.82 21.76
CA ASP A 118 6.84 -1.74 21.97
C ASP A 118 6.47 -3.20 21.72
N GLU A 119 5.29 -3.62 22.20
CA GLU A 119 4.78 -4.98 21.97
C GLU A 119 4.57 -5.23 20.47
N LEU A 120 3.92 -4.29 19.78
CA LEU A 120 3.69 -4.37 18.33
C LEU A 120 5.00 -4.45 17.53
N ILE A 121 5.98 -3.60 17.86
CA ILE A 121 7.29 -3.59 17.20
C ILE A 121 8.05 -4.89 17.49
N THR A 122 7.95 -5.41 18.71
CA THR A 122 8.54 -6.70 19.10
C THR A 122 7.93 -7.84 18.29
N ASP A 123 6.62 -7.78 18.02
CA ASP A 123 5.89 -8.73 17.19
C ASP A 123 6.06 -8.47 15.68
N GLY A 124 6.90 -7.49 15.30
CA GLY A 124 7.26 -7.19 13.92
C GLY A 124 6.31 -6.25 13.18
N TYR A 125 5.35 -5.64 13.88
CA TYR A 125 4.47 -4.62 13.31
C TYR A 125 5.14 -3.25 13.34
N HIS A 126 5.18 -2.61 12.18
CA HIS A 126 5.75 -1.28 12.00
C HIS A 126 4.76 -0.34 11.33
N LEU A 127 4.78 0.93 11.76
CA LEU A 127 3.99 1.99 11.15
C LEU A 127 4.91 2.89 10.33
N VAL A 128 4.67 3.00 9.03
CA VAL A 128 5.45 3.86 8.13
C VAL A 128 4.54 4.94 7.55
N THR A 129 4.89 6.21 7.78
CA THR A 129 4.15 7.35 7.23
C THR A 129 5.06 8.22 6.40
N THR A 130 4.54 8.64 5.25
CA THR A 130 5.25 9.53 4.36
C THR A 130 4.28 10.35 3.53
N ASN A 131 4.75 11.49 3.03
CA ASN A 131 4.03 12.25 2.02
C ASN A 131 4.35 11.66 0.64
N VAL A 132 3.32 11.50 -0.17
CA VAL A 132 3.40 11.07 -1.56
C VAL A 132 3.07 12.25 -2.46
N LEU A 133 3.89 12.45 -3.49
CA LEU A 133 3.59 13.32 -4.63
C LEU A 133 3.19 12.43 -5.81
N ALA A 134 1.90 12.44 -6.14
CA ALA A 134 1.35 11.77 -7.32
C ALA A 134 1.33 12.74 -8.50
N THR A 135 1.89 12.33 -9.63
CA THR A 135 1.84 13.06 -10.90
C THR A 135 0.90 12.34 -11.84
N TYR A 136 -0.13 13.06 -12.27
CA TYR A 136 -1.15 12.59 -13.18
C TYR A 136 -0.86 13.17 -14.56
N VAL A 137 -0.82 12.30 -15.57
CA VAL A 137 -0.63 12.68 -16.97
C VAL A 137 -1.74 12.05 -17.78
N GLY A 138 -2.49 12.85 -18.53
CA GLY A 138 -3.56 12.39 -19.42
C GLY A 138 -3.37 12.87 -20.84
N ARG A 139 -4.44 12.76 -21.65
CA ARG A 139 -4.49 13.27 -23.02
C ARG A 139 -4.17 14.78 -23.11
N ASP A 140 -3.73 15.19 -24.30
CA ASP A 140 -3.43 16.59 -24.65
C ASP A 140 -2.36 17.26 -23.75
N ASN A 141 -1.45 16.47 -23.19
CA ASN A 141 -0.42 16.90 -22.22
C ASN A 141 -1.01 17.53 -20.94
N ALA A 142 -2.26 17.20 -20.59
CA ALA A 142 -2.81 17.56 -19.29
C ALA A 142 -1.97 16.90 -18.19
N SER A 143 -1.36 17.71 -17.33
CA SER A 143 -0.52 17.23 -16.23
C SER A 143 -0.79 18.04 -14.98
N TYR A 144 -0.99 17.34 -13.86
CA TYR A 144 -1.11 17.97 -12.56
C TYR A 144 -0.50 17.08 -11.47
N GLN A 145 -0.28 17.65 -10.30
CA GLN A 145 0.32 16.95 -9.17
C GLN A 145 -0.54 17.11 -7.93
N GLU A 146 -0.64 16.06 -7.13
CA GLU A 146 -1.28 16.06 -5.83
C GLU A 146 -0.31 15.56 -4.77
N ARG A 147 -0.36 16.19 -3.60
CA ARG A 147 0.41 15.78 -2.43
C ARG A 147 -0.53 15.37 -1.31
N TYR A 148 -0.31 14.19 -0.74
CA TYR A 148 -1.05 13.70 0.42
C TYR A 148 -0.17 12.80 1.29
N ALA A 149 -0.50 12.70 2.56
CA ALA A 149 0.13 11.75 3.47
C ALA A 149 -0.43 10.35 3.26
N VAL A 150 0.40 9.34 3.45
CA VAL A 150 0.03 7.94 3.46
C VAL A 150 0.71 7.29 4.65
N SER A 151 -0.09 6.65 5.48
CA SER A 151 0.38 5.83 6.60
C SER A 151 0.08 4.36 6.28
N VAL A 152 1.03 3.46 6.47
CA VAL A 152 0.87 2.02 6.25
C VAL A 152 1.38 1.23 7.45
N GLN A 153 0.63 0.20 7.84
CA GLN A 153 1.09 -0.78 8.81
C GLN A 153 1.64 -1.99 8.06
N VAL A 154 2.88 -2.35 8.39
CA VAL A 154 3.62 -3.45 7.80
C VAL A 154 3.92 -4.48 8.89
N LEU A 155 3.87 -5.76 8.57
CA LEU A 155 4.35 -6.84 9.43
C LEU A 155 5.60 -7.43 8.79
N CYS A 156 6.68 -7.63 9.55
CA CYS A 156 7.91 -8.27 9.11
C CYS A 156 8.28 -9.40 10.07
N GLY A 157 8.84 -10.51 9.57
CA GLY A 157 9.34 -11.59 10.44
C GLY A 157 8.28 -12.58 10.98
N GLY A 158 7.07 -12.56 10.44
CA GLY A 158 5.98 -13.46 10.84
C GLY A 158 4.86 -13.51 9.79
N THR A 159 5.21 -13.28 8.53
CA THR A 159 4.23 -13.08 7.47
C THR A 159 3.81 -14.38 6.80
N THR A 160 2.66 -14.37 6.15
CA THR A 160 2.22 -15.46 5.26
C THR A 160 2.42 -15.01 3.81
N PRO A 161 3.45 -15.52 3.11
CA PRO A 161 3.65 -15.23 1.70
C PRO A 161 2.46 -15.64 0.86
N THR A 162 2.16 -14.84 -0.15
CA THR A 162 1.15 -15.19 -1.17
C THR A 162 1.60 -16.44 -1.91
N ALA A 163 0.71 -17.41 -2.09
CA ALA A 163 1.03 -18.64 -2.78
C ALA A 163 1.63 -18.36 -4.19
N GLY A 164 2.77 -19.00 -4.49
CA GLY A 164 3.49 -18.82 -5.75
C GLY A 164 4.40 -17.58 -5.82
N SER A 165 4.43 -16.74 -4.78
CA SER A 165 5.41 -15.65 -4.71
C SER A 165 6.80 -16.15 -4.30
N SER A 166 7.84 -15.37 -4.61
CA SER A 166 9.21 -15.66 -4.13
C SER A 166 9.49 -15.13 -2.72
N GLN A 167 8.48 -14.62 -2.01
CA GLN A 167 8.63 -14.14 -0.63
C GLN A 167 8.76 -15.31 0.34
N THR A 168 9.42 -15.02 1.45
CA THR A 168 9.57 -15.89 2.60
C THR A 168 8.82 -15.30 3.80
N PRO A 169 8.49 -16.10 4.83
CA PRO A 169 7.85 -15.57 6.04
C PRO A 169 8.66 -14.49 6.80
N ALA A 170 9.96 -14.37 6.50
CA ALA A 170 10.83 -13.34 7.06
C ALA A 170 10.65 -11.98 6.37
N ASP A 171 10.13 -11.97 5.13
CA ASP A 171 9.89 -10.74 4.38
C ASP A 171 8.68 -9.99 4.95
N CYS A 172 8.70 -8.67 4.75
CA CYS A 172 7.62 -7.81 5.12
C CYS A 172 6.39 -8.01 4.23
N LYS A 173 5.20 -7.83 4.82
CA LYS A 173 3.89 -7.84 4.17
C LYS A 173 3.04 -6.69 4.70
N LEU A 174 2.04 -6.30 3.92
CA LEU A 174 1.13 -5.23 4.33
C LEU A 174 0.05 -5.77 5.27
N ILE A 175 -0.25 -5.05 6.35
CA ILE A 175 -1.41 -5.32 7.20
C ILE A 175 -2.57 -4.42 6.79
N ARG A 176 -2.31 -3.11 6.66
CA ARG A 176 -3.32 -2.14 6.20
C ARG A 176 -2.69 -0.84 5.73
N PHE A 177 -3.44 -0.13 4.91
CA PHE A 177 -3.29 1.31 4.72
C PHE A 177 -4.15 2.05 5.74
N PHE A 178 -3.68 3.20 6.20
CA PHE A 178 -4.50 4.18 6.89
C PHE A 178 -4.87 5.29 5.91
N PRO A 179 -6.16 5.60 5.79
CA PRO A 179 -6.59 6.69 4.95
C PRO A 179 -6.27 8.02 5.64
N GLU A 180 -5.25 8.72 5.17
CA GLU A 180 -5.21 10.17 5.37
C GLU A 180 -5.97 10.80 4.21
N THR A 181 -6.88 11.71 4.54
CA THR A 181 -7.86 12.25 3.60
C THR A 181 -7.16 12.84 2.38
N ARG A 182 -7.29 12.18 1.20
CA ARG A 182 -7.03 12.83 -0.09
C ARG A 182 -8.04 13.97 -0.20
N LYS A 183 -7.55 15.21 -0.22
CA LYS A 183 -8.39 16.41 -0.31
C LYS A 183 -8.88 16.61 -1.74
#